data_AF-A0A2Z4JXT1-F1
#
_entry.id   AF-A0A2Z4JXT1-F1
#
_cell.length_a   1.000
_cell.length_b   1.000
_cell.length_c   1.000
_cell.angle_alpha   90.00
_cell.angle_beta   90.00
_cell.angle_gamma   90.00
#
_symmetry.space_group_name_H-M   'P 1'
#
loop_
_entity.id
_entity.type
_entity.pdbx_description
1 polymer ?
#
loop_
_entity_poly.entity_id
_entity_poly.type
_entity_poly.pdbx_seq_one_letter_code
_entity_poly.pdbx_strand_id
1 'polypeptide(L)'
;MAKTALRWGFKTEANAWARDLRLEMGLNPAAPLCPWKLAKYLEVPVYLAKDLLSGEQLAPLEPNDSGIPFSAVTFFEGPTAFVVQSTFVSKKRQAADLAHELAHVLLRHDPSAFAWIDGQRHYDDLAEAEAKWLGPALLISEEAALRIVTNGLSIADASDEYAASKDVVRMRLNVTGAQRRRGARAA
;
A
#
# COMPACT_ATOMS: atom_id res chain seq x y z
N MET A 1 -14.82 0.68 -17.44
CA MET A 1 -14.94 -0.44 -16.48
C MET A 1 -15.80 0.02 -15.31
N ALA A 2 -16.74 -0.81 -14.87
CA ALA A 2 -17.57 -0.48 -13.71
C ALA A 2 -16.68 -0.37 -12.46
N LYS A 3 -16.90 0.63 -11.63
CA LYS A 3 -16.15 0.79 -10.38
C LYS A 3 -16.59 -0.31 -9.42
N THR A 4 -15.69 -1.25 -9.10
CA THR A 4 -15.97 -2.32 -8.14
C THR A 4 -16.40 -1.71 -6.81
N ALA A 5 -17.59 -2.07 -6.34
CA ALA A 5 -18.14 -1.55 -5.10
C ALA A 5 -17.57 -2.34 -3.92
N LEU A 6 -16.84 -1.66 -3.04
CA LEU A 6 -16.37 -2.24 -1.79
C LEU A 6 -17.55 -2.56 -0.87
N ARG A 7 -17.44 -3.63 -0.07
CA ARG A 7 -18.46 -3.94 0.93
C ARG A 7 -18.67 -2.77 1.88
N TRP A 8 -19.92 -2.62 2.34
CA TRP A 8 -20.24 -1.59 3.32
C TRP A 8 -19.39 -1.76 4.58
N GLY A 9 -18.90 -0.67 5.14
CA GLY A 9 -18.02 -0.67 6.31
C GLY A 9 -16.53 -0.91 6.04
N PHE A 10 -16.13 -1.47 4.89
CA PHE A 10 -14.72 -1.80 4.62
C PHE A 10 -13.78 -0.61 4.76
N LYS A 11 -14.19 0.57 4.28
CA LYS A 11 -13.33 1.76 4.34
C LYS A 11 -13.05 2.20 5.77
N THR A 12 -14.03 2.08 6.66
CA THR A 12 -13.91 2.35 8.09
C THR A 12 -13.00 1.34 8.74
N GLU A 13 -13.17 0.07 8.40
CA GLU A 13 -12.32 -1.02 8.87
C GLU A 13 -10.87 -0.84 8.43
N ALA A 14 -10.62 -0.53 7.15
CA ALA A 14 -9.26 -0.28 6.65
C ALA A 14 -8.57 0.90 7.34
N ASN A 15 -9.33 1.94 7.71
CA ASN A 15 -8.81 3.02 8.55
C ASN A 15 -8.48 2.52 9.97
N ALA A 16 -9.30 1.65 10.55
CA ALA A 16 -9.02 1.03 11.85
C ALA A 16 -7.75 0.18 11.80
N TRP A 17 -7.57 -0.68 10.80
CA TRP A 17 -6.33 -1.44 10.58
C TRP A 17 -5.10 -0.52 10.56
N ALA A 18 -5.14 0.57 9.80
CA ALA A 18 -4.02 1.51 9.71
C ALA A 18 -3.69 2.18 11.05
N ARG A 19 -4.70 2.45 11.89
CA ARG A 19 -4.51 3.00 13.24
C ARG A 19 -3.99 1.94 14.20
N ASP A 20 -4.63 0.78 14.22
CA ASP A 20 -4.41 -0.27 15.22
C ASP A 20 -3.02 -0.90 15.02
N LEU A 21 -2.58 -1.13 13.78
CA LEU A 21 -1.21 -1.59 13.49
C LEU A 21 -0.15 -0.59 13.95
N ARG A 22 -0.41 0.72 13.89
CA ARG A 22 0.51 1.71 14.46
C ARG A 22 0.60 1.55 15.97
N LEU A 23 -0.55 1.44 16.64
CA LEU A 23 -0.61 1.27 18.10
C LEU A 23 0.08 -0.01 18.56
N GLU A 24 -0.16 -1.12 17.87
CA GLU A 24 0.51 -2.40 18.11
C GLU A 24 2.04 -2.31 17.96
N MET A 25 2.50 -1.56 16.96
CA MET A 25 3.93 -1.29 16.74
C MET A 25 4.50 -0.20 17.68
N GLY A 26 3.73 0.27 18.67
CA GLY A 26 4.14 1.30 19.62
C GLY A 26 4.26 2.71 19.02
N LEU A 27 3.62 2.95 17.89
CA LEU A 27 3.63 4.23 17.17
C LEU A 27 2.39 5.07 17.54
N ASN A 28 2.56 6.39 17.52
CA ASN A 28 1.41 7.29 17.52
C ASN A 28 0.57 7.06 16.24
N PRO A 29 -0.78 7.06 16.30
CA PRO A 29 -1.65 6.88 15.13
C PRO A 29 -1.38 7.83 13.95
N ALA A 30 -0.86 9.04 14.21
CA ALA A 30 -0.50 10.02 13.19
C ALA A 30 0.98 9.94 12.76
N ALA A 31 1.78 9.03 13.31
CA ALA A 31 3.17 8.87 12.95
C ALA A 31 3.31 8.17 11.58
N PRO A 32 4.42 8.43 10.85
CA PRO A 32 4.81 7.63 9.70
C PRO A 32 4.93 6.14 10.06
N LEU A 33 4.37 5.28 9.21
CA LEU A 33 4.54 3.83 9.29
C LEU A 33 5.45 3.38 8.16
N CYS A 34 6.55 2.71 8.50
CA CYS A 34 7.46 2.16 7.52
C CYS A 34 6.96 0.77 7.08
N PRO A 35 6.62 0.56 5.79
CA PRO A 35 6.04 -0.70 5.34
C PRO A 35 7.00 -1.89 5.50
N TRP A 36 8.32 -1.69 5.41
CA TRP A 36 9.29 -2.76 5.70
C TRP A 36 9.33 -3.15 7.18
N LYS A 37 9.14 -2.18 8.09
CA LYS A 37 9.02 -2.48 9.53
C LYS A 37 7.70 -3.21 9.82
N LEU A 38 6.63 -2.83 9.13
CA LEU A 38 5.35 -3.54 9.23
C LEU A 38 5.45 -4.97 8.68
N ALA A 39 6.08 -5.18 7.52
CA ALA A 39 6.32 -6.52 6.98
C ALA A 39 7.06 -7.41 7.98
N LYS A 40 8.12 -6.87 8.61
CA LYS A 40 8.85 -7.58 9.68
C LYS A 40 7.97 -7.89 10.90
N TYR A 41 7.13 -6.95 11.33
CA TYR A 41 6.21 -7.15 12.45
C TYR A 41 5.17 -8.24 12.15
N LEU A 42 4.68 -8.29 10.91
CA LEU A 42 3.73 -9.30 10.43
C LEU A 42 4.40 -10.64 10.07
N GLU A 43 5.71 -10.78 10.29
CA GLU A 43 6.49 -11.96 9.90
C GLU A 43 6.38 -12.30 8.41
N VAL A 44 6.26 -11.28 7.56
CA VAL A 44 6.22 -11.39 6.09
C VAL A 44 7.60 -11.06 5.53
N PRO A 45 8.38 -12.05 5.06
CA PRO A 45 9.67 -11.79 4.43
C PRO A 45 9.51 -10.95 3.16
N VAL A 46 10.44 -10.02 2.95
CA VAL A 46 10.50 -9.20 1.73
C VAL A 46 11.82 -9.47 1.05
N TYR A 47 11.76 -10.07 -0.14
CA TYR A 47 12.91 -10.35 -0.99
C TYR A 47 12.98 -9.35 -2.14
N LEU A 48 14.19 -8.97 -2.55
CA LEU A 48 14.36 -8.19 -3.77
C LEU A 48 14.49 -9.14 -4.95
N ALA A 49 13.81 -8.84 -6.06
CA ALA A 49 13.86 -9.67 -7.27
C ALA A 49 15.31 -9.89 -7.76
N LYS A 50 16.14 -8.86 -7.69
CA LYS A 50 17.56 -8.92 -8.05
C LYS A 50 18.40 -9.86 -7.18
N ASP A 51 17.93 -10.20 -5.97
CA ASP A 51 18.64 -11.10 -5.05
C ASP A 51 18.21 -12.56 -5.27
N LEU A 52 17.11 -12.79 -6.02
CA LEU A 52 16.54 -14.11 -6.31
C LEU A 52 16.78 -14.58 -7.74
N LEU A 53 16.92 -13.64 -8.68
CA LEU A 53 16.98 -13.91 -10.12
C LEU A 53 18.36 -13.61 -10.68
N SER A 54 18.83 -14.44 -11.62
CA SER A 54 20.03 -14.15 -12.40
C SER A 54 19.79 -13.00 -13.40
N GLY A 55 20.85 -12.45 -13.99
CA GLY A 55 20.74 -11.35 -14.96
C GLY A 55 19.83 -11.66 -16.16
N GLU A 56 19.89 -12.89 -16.70
CA GLU A 56 19.02 -13.32 -17.81
C GLU A 56 17.54 -13.41 -17.39
N GLN A 57 17.28 -13.79 -16.14
CA GLN A 57 15.93 -13.89 -15.58
C GLN A 57 15.38 -12.52 -15.16
N LEU A 58 16.26 -11.57 -14.82
CA LEU A 58 15.89 -10.22 -14.41
C LEU A 58 15.63 -9.30 -15.62
N ALA A 59 16.33 -9.52 -16.74
CA ALA A 59 16.24 -8.69 -17.94
C ALA A 59 14.79 -8.43 -18.44
N PRO A 60 13.87 -9.42 -18.47
CA PRO A 60 12.48 -9.18 -18.84
C PRO A 60 11.68 -8.30 -17.86
N LEU A 61 12.17 -8.14 -16.62
CA LEU A 61 11.55 -7.35 -15.56
C LEU A 61 12.13 -5.92 -15.48
N GLU A 62 13.18 -5.63 -16.25
CA GLU A 62 13.77 -4.31 -16.33
C GLU A 62 12.81 -3.31 -17.00
N PRO A 63 12.91 -2.00 -16.66
CA PRO A 63 12.15 -0.97 -17.34
C PRO A 63 12.41 -0.99 -18.85
N ASN A 64 11.34 -0.90 -19.64
CA ASN A 64 11.39 -0.83 -21.10
C ASN A 64 10.48 0.28 -21.62
N ASP A 65 10.33 0.40 -22.94
CA ASP A 65 9.52 1.45 -23.58
C ASP A 65 8.03 1.42 -23.18
N SER A 66 7.53 0.28 -22.70
CA SER A 66 6.17 0.12 -22.19
C SER A 66 6.04 0.44 -20.69
N GLY A 67 7.14 0.80 -20.03
CA GLY A 67 7.21 1.15 -18.61
C GLY A 67 7.89 0.06 -17.76
N ILE A 68 7.44 -0.07 -16.51
CA ILE A 68 8.03 -0.98 -15.53
C ILE A 68 7.17 -2.26 -15.48
N PRO A 69 7.66 -3.42 -15.95
CA PRO A 69 6.87 -4.64 -16.07
C PRO A 69 6.45 -5.24 -14.72
N PHE A 70 7.25 -5.00 -13.68
CA PHE A 70 7.08 -5.62 -12.37
C PHE A 70 7.48 -4.66 -11.24
N SER A 71 6.61 -4.53 -10.23
CA SER A 71 6.82 -3.68 -9.06
C SER A 71 6.92 -4.47 -7.76
N ALA A 72 5.93 -5.29 -7.43
CA ALA A 72 5.95 -6.23 -6.32
C ALA A 72 4.90 -7.34 -6.53
N VAL A 73 5.03 -8.43 -5.78
CA VAL A 73 4.03 -9.50 -5.72
C VAL A 73 4.12 -10.24 -4.39
N THR A 74 2.96 -10.59 -3.85
CA THR A 74 2.80 -11.49 -2.71
C THR A 74 2.63 -12.93 -3.17
N PHE A 75 3.33 -13.85 -2.52
CA PHE A 75 3.14 -15.29 -2.63
C PHE A 75 2.66 -15.83 -1.29
N PHE A 76 1.73 -16.80 -1.31
CA PHE A 76 1.30 -17.51 -0.11
C PHE A 76 1.71 -18.98 -0.19
N GLU A 77 2.15 -19.52 0.94
CA GLU A 77 2.45 -20.94 1.13
C GLU A 77 1.66 -21.45 2.35
N GLY A 78 0.41 -21.86 2.11
CA GLY A 78 -0.51 -22.19 3.20
C GLY A 78 -0.81 -20.95 4.06
N PRO A 79 -0.53 -20.97 5.38
CA PRO A 79 -0.80 -19.83 6.26
C PRO A 79 0.27 -18.73 6.20
N THR A 80 1.42 -18.98 5.55
CA THR A 80 2.52 -18.02 5.47
C THR A 80 2.49 -17.25 4.16
N ALA A 81 3.13 -16.08 4.14
CA ALA A 81 3.27 -15.27 2.94
C ALA A 81 4.66 -14.63 2.88
N PHE A 82 5.13 -14.36 1.67
CA PHE A 82 6.31 -13.54 1.42
C PHE A 82 6.08 -12.62 0.22
N VAL A 83 6.82 -11.51 0.18
CA VAL A 83 6.75 -10.52 -0.90
C VAL A 83 8.04 -10.53 -1.69
N VAL A 84 7.94 -10.52 -3.01
CA VAL A 84 9.06 -10.22 -3.91
C VAL A 84 8.87 -8.80 -4.45
N GLN A 85 9.90 -7.97 -4.34
CA GLN A 85 9.85 -6.56 -4.70
C GLN A 85 10.90 -6.21 -5.76
N SER A 86 10.49 -5.40 -6.74
CA SER A 86 11.35 -4.80 -7.75
C SER A 86 12.16 -3.63 -7.18
N THR A 87 13.41 -3.52 -7.62
CA THR A 87 14.28 -2.39 -7.28
C THR A 87 14.30 -1.28 -8.33
N PHE A 88 13.54 -1.42 -9.42
CA PHE A 88 13.55 -0.48 -10.54
C PHE A 88 12.66 0.76 -10.36
N VAL A 89 11.88 0.81 -9.28
CA VAL A 89 11.01 1.94 -8.94
C VAL A 89 11.60 2.78 -7.80
N SER A 90 11.20 4.05 -7.70
CA SER A 90 11.65 4.94 -6.61
C SER A 90 11.31 4.36 -5.23
N LYS A 91 12.06 4.74 -4.19
CA LYS A 91 11.80 4.26 -2.81
C LYS A 91 10.37 4.51 -2.32
N LYS A 92 9.78 5.66 -2.66
CA LYS A 92 8.38 5.97 -2.32
C LYS A 92 7.38 5.08 -3.07
N ARG A 93 7.72 4.68 -4.30
CA ARG A 93 6.92 3.73 -5.07
C ARG A 93 7.07 2.31 -4.51
N GLN A 94 8.29 1.87 -4.17
CA GLN A 94 8.52 0.61 -3.44
C GLN A 94 7.71 0.56 -2.13
N ALA A 95 7.66 1.65 -1.38
CA ALA A 95 6.86 1.73 -0.15
C ALA A 95 5.35 1.54 -0.42
N ALA A 96 4.83 2.17 -1.47
CA ALA A 96 3.43 2.04 -1.88
C ALA A 96 3.10 0.63 -2.38
N ASP A 97 3.97 0.05 -3.22
CA ASP A 97 3.79 -1.30 -3.74
C ASP A 97 3.85 -2.32 -2.58
N LEU A 98 4.82 -2.21 -1.66
CA LEU A 98 4.87 -3.08 -0.49
C LEU A 98 3.64 -2.92 0.42
N ALA A 99 3.16 -1.70 0.64
CA ALA A 99 1.95 -1.50 1.45
C ALA A 99 0.70 -2.11 0.78
N HIS A 100 0.62 -2.08 -0.56
CA HIS A 100 -0.42 -2.76 -1.33
C HIS A 100 -0.33 -4.28 -1.15
N GLU A 101 0.86 -4.86 -1.30
CA GLU A 101 1.10 -6.30 -1.07
C GLU A 101 0.77 -6.72 0.37
N LEU A 102 1.19 -5.96 1.37
CA LEU A 102 0.83 -6.23 2.77
C LEU A 102 -0.68 -6.14 3.01
N ALA A 103 -1.41 -5.30 2.28
CA ALA A 103 -2.87 -5.28 2.37
C ALA A 103 -3.48 -6.61 1.89
N HIS A 104 -2.94 -7.23 0.83
CA HIS A 104 -3.36 -8.57 0.43
C HIS A 104 -3.10 -9.61 1.52
N VAL A 105 -1.95 -9.54 2.19
CA VAL A 105 -1.62 -10.44 3.30
C VAL A 105 -2.59 -10.27 4.47
N LEU A 106 -2.80 -9.02 4.91
CA LEU A 106 -3.68 -8.72 6.05
C LEU A 106 -5.12 -9.17 5.82
N LEU A 107 -5.61 -8.99 4.60
CA LEU A 107 -6.97 -9.37 4.21
C LEU A 107 -7.08 -10.83 3.77
N ARG A 108 -5.95 -11.56 3.71
CA ARG A 108 -5.85 -12.95 3.25
C ARG A 108 -6.49 -13.14 1.88
N HIS A 109 -6.25 -12.20 0.97
CA HIS A 109 -6.73 -12.30 -0.40
C HIS A 109 -6.12 -13.55 -1.05
N ASP A 110 -6.98 -14.41 -1.59
CA ASP A 110 -6.56 -15.68 -2.16
C ASP A 110 -5.71 -15.45 -3.42
N PRO A 111 -4.45 -15.92 -3.46
CA PRO A 111 -3.64 -15.89 -4.68
C PRO A 111 -4.23 -16.77 -5.79
N SER A 112 -5.14 -17.70 -5.53
CA SER A 112 -5.76 -18.54 -6.57
C SER A 112 -6.64 -17.76 -7.55
N ALA A 113 -6.94 -16.49 -7.25
CA ALA A 113 -7.47 -15.54 -8.23
C ALA A 113 -6.49 -15.24 -9.38
N PHE A 114 -5.22 -15.66 -9.29
CA PHE A 114 -4.25 -15.73 -10.38
C PHE A 114 -4.62 -16.84 -11.38
N ALA A 115 -5.79 -16.74 -11.99
CA ALA A 115 -6.09 -17.54 -13.14
C ALA A 115 -5.21 -17.03 -14.30
N TRP A 116 -4.29 -17.88 -14.76
CA TRP A 116 -3.66 -17.72 -16.07
C TRP A 116 -4.71 -18.07 -17.14
N ILE A 117 -5.65 -17.16 -17.36
CA ILE A 117 -6.57 -17.26 -18.49
C ILE A 117 -5.89 -16.52 -19.64
N ASP A 118 -5.66 -17.23 -20.75
CA ASP A 118 -5.06 -16.69 -21.98
C ASP A 118 -3.70 -16.00 -21.84
N GLY A 119 -2.87 -16.44 -20.87
CA GLY A 119 -1.54 -15.89 -20.66
C GLY A 119 -1.53 -14.50 -20.00
N GLN A 120 -2.69 -14.02 -19.52
CA GLN A 120 -2.82 -12.75 -18.81
C GLN A 120 -3.13 -12.95 -17.33
N ARG A 121 -2.53 -12.09 -16.50
CA ARG A 121 -2.74 -12.09 -15.05
C ARG A 121 -4.10 -11.48 -14.74
N HIS A 122 -5.08 -12.31 -14.41
CA HIS A 122 -6.34 -11.85 -13.83
C HIS A 122 -6.20 -11.69 -12.32
N TYR A 123 -6.75 -10.60 -11.80
CA TYR A 123 -6.91 -10.39 -10.36
C TYR A 123 -8.40 -10.38 -10.04
N ASP A 124 -8.78 -10.81 -8.84
CA ASP A 124 -10.10 -10.50 -8.31
C ASP A 124 -10.21 -8.97 -8.14
N ASP A 125 -11.06 -8.35 -8.97
CA ASP A 125 -11.29 -6.91 -8.98
C ASP A 125 -11.69 -6.37 -7.59
N LEU A 126 -12.34 -7.17 -6.75
CA LEU A 126 -12.70 -6.78 -5.39
C LEU A 126 -11.49 -6.78 -4.48
N ALA A 127 -10.70 -7.86 -4.46
CA ALA A 127 -9.46 -7.95 -3.69
C ALA A 127 -8.48 -6.82 -4.04
N GLU A 128 -8.34 -6.51 -5.32
CA GLU A 128 -7.54 -5.38 -5.81
C GLU A 128 -8.09 -4.03 -5.35
N ALA A 129 -9.41 -3.84 -5.39
CA ALA A 129 -10.03 -2.60 -4.91
C ALA A 129 -9.85 -2.41 -3.39
N GLU A 130 -9.93 -3.49 -2.62
CA GLU A 130 -9.70 -3.51 -1.18
C GLU A 130 -8.23 -3.19 -0.85
N ALA A 131 -7.27 -3.83 -1.52
CA ALA A 131 -5.84 -3.57 -1.35
C ALA A 131 -5.45 -2.14 -1.78
N LYS A 132 -6.00 -1.64 -2.90
CA LYS A 132 -5.83 -0.23 -3.37
C LYS A 132 -6.37 0.79 -2.38
N TRP A 133 -7.24 0.39 -1.45
CA TRP A 133 -7.73 1.27 -0.40
C TRP A 133 -6.92 1.12 0.90
N LEU A 134 -6.68 -0.10 1.37
CA LEU A 134 -5.96 -0.37 2.61
C LEU A 134 -4.47 -0.01 2.49
N GLY A 135 -3.78 -0.37 1.41
CA GLY A 135 -2.35 -0.09 1.22
C GLY A 135 -1.99 1.39 1.41
N PRO A 136 -2.65 2.32 0.70
CA PRO A 136 -2.47 3.76 0.94
C PRO A 136 -2.84 4.22 2.35
N ALA A 137 -3.84 3.60 2.99
CA ALA A 137 -4.21 3.91 4.37
C ALA A 137 -3.14 3.49 5.38
N LEU A 138 -2.44 2.38 5.15
CA LEU A 138 -1.29 1.97 5.96
C LEU A 138 -0.19 3.04 5.93
N LEU A 139 0.07 3.65 4.78
CA LEU A 139 1.05 4.74 4.66
C LEU A 139 0.57 6.06 5.27
N ILE A 140 -0.66 6.49 4.97
CA ILE A 140 -1.27 7.70 5.51
C ILE A 140 -2.60 7.35 6.19
N SER A 141 -2.54 7.14 7.51
CA SER A 141 -3.72 6.94 8.36
C SER A 141 -4.66 8.14 8.32
N GLU A 142 -5.87 7.97 8.84
CA GLU A 142 -6.81 9.09 8.97
C GLU A 142 -6.27 10.17 9.92
N GLU A 143 -5.62 9.77 11.01
CA GLU A 143 -4.98 10.66 11.98
C GLU A 143 -3.80 11.40 11.37
N ALA A 144 -2.99 10.73 10.53
CA ALA A 144 -1.93 11.36 9.76
C ALA A 144 -2.49 12.40 8.78
N ALA A 145 -3.56 12.06 8.05
CA ALA A 145 -4.23 12.98 7.13
C ALA A 145 -4.75 14.23 7.85
N LEU A 146 -5.37 14.07 9.03
CA LEU A 146 -5.80 15.20 9.86
C LEU A 146 -4.61 16.03 10.36
N ARG A 147 -3.54 15.40 10.84
CA ARG A 147 -2.32 16.08 11.30
C ARG A 147 -1.67 16.91 10.19
N ILE A 148 -1.52 16.35 8.99
CA ILE A 148 -0.97 17.05 7.81
C ILE A 148 -1.74 18.35 7.58
N VAL A 149 -3.07 18.30 7.61
CA VAL A 149 -3.95 19.44 7.34
C VAL A 149 -3.98 20.44 8.49
N THR A 150 -4.00 19.97 9.74
CA THR A 150 -4.00 20.81 10.94
C THR A 150 -2.70 21.58 11.10
N ASN A 151 -1.56 20.94 10.80
CA ASN A 151 -0.25 21.58 10.90
C ASN A 151 0.14 22.37 9.63
N GLY A 152 -0.72 22.39 8.61
CA GLY A 152 -0.50 23.18 7.39
C GLY A 152 0.65 22.66 6.51
N LEU A 153 0.97 21.37 6.56
CA LEU A 153 2.05 20.79 5.76
C LEU A 153 1.71 20.87 4.26
N SER A 154 2.71 21.21 3.45
CA SER A 154 2.57 21.07 2.01
C SER A 154 2.52 19.58 1.61
N ILE A 155 2.00 19.28 0.42
CA ILE A 155 2.01 17.91 -0.11
C ILE A 155 3.44 17.38 -0.29
N ALA A 156 4.41 18.27 -0.55
CA ALA A 156 5.82 17.90 -0.66
C ALA A 156 6.37 17.48 0.70
N ASP A 157 6.20 18.31 1.73
CA ASP A 157 6.67 18.03 3.08
C ASP A 157 6.03 16.76 3.65
N ALA A 158 4.71 16.60 3.46
CA ALA A 158 4.01 15.39 3.86
C ALA A 158 4.49 14.14 3.09
N SER A 159 4.83 14.29 1.81
CA SER A 159 5.39 13.19 1.01
C SER A 159 6.77 12.75 1.52
N ASP A 160 7.59 13.70 1.96
CA ASP A 160 8.91 13.42 2.52
C ASP A 160 8.80 12.84 3.93
N GLU A 161 7.97 13.43 4.79
CA GLU A 161 7.80 13.00 6.18
C GLU A 161 7.22 11.58 6.29
N TYR A 162 6.21 11.25 5.49
CA TYR A 162 5.57 9.93 5.53
C TYR A 162 6.18 8.92 4.55
N ALA A 163 7.24 9.30 3.83
CA ALA A 163 7.89 8.48 2.81
C ALA A 163 6.91 7.89 1.76
N ALA A 164 5.81 8.59 1.49
CA ALA A 164 4.76 8.19 0.56
C ALA A 164 4.76 9.09 -0.68
N SER A 165 4.27 8.61 -1.82
CA SER A 165 4.17 9.46 -3.02
C SER A 165 3.20 10.62 -2.80
N LYS A 166 3.41 11.73 -3.52
CA LYS A 166 2.50 12.89 -3.48
C LYS A 166 1.07 12.50 -3.83
N ASP A 167 0.89 11.52 -4.72
CA ASP A 167 -0.42 11.05 -5.14
C ASP A 167 -1.11 10.24 -4.04
N VAL A 168 -0.38 9.40 -3.30
CA VAL A 168 -0.91 8.72 -2.10
C VAL A 168 -1.34 9.74 -1.05
N VAL A 169 -0.51 10.76 -0.78
CA VAL A 169 -0.86 11.84 0.16
C VAL A 169 -2.14 12.55 -0.28
N ARG A 170 -2.22 13.02 -1.53
CA ARG A 170 -3.43 13.70 -2.05
C ARG A 170 -4.66 12.81 -1.98
N MET A 171 -4.55 11.57 -2.41
CA MET A 171 -5.62 10.58 -2.37
C MET A 171 -6.14 10.45 -0.94
N ARG A 172 -5.24 10.26 0.04
CA ARG A 172 -5.61 10.05 1.45
C ARG A 172 -6.22 11.28 2.10
N LEU A 173 -5.74 12.49 1.79
CA LEU A 173 -6.38 13.74 2.21
C LEU A 173 -7.81 13.88 1.67
N ASN A 174 -8.04 13.50 0.42
CA ASN A 174 -9.35 13.60 -0.23
C ASN A 174 -10.35 12.59 0.35
N VAL A 175 -9.96 11.32 0.44
CA VAL A 175 -10.87 10.25 0.85
C VAL A 175 -11.25 10.29 2.33
N THR A 176 -10.39 10.86 3.18
CA THR A 176 -10.67 11.10 4.61
C THR A 176 -11.47 12.39 4.87
N GLY A 177 -11.62 13.23 3.84
CA GLY A 177 -12.24 14.55 3.97
C GLY A 177 -11.50 15.47 4.93
N ALA A 178 -10.20 15.27 5.14
CA ALA A 178 -9.43 15.95 6.19
C ALA A 178 -9.54 17.48 6.16
N GLN A 179 -9.53 18.08 4.96
CA GLN A 179 -9.70 19.53 4.76
C GLN A 179 -11.05 20.05 5.27
N ARG A 180 -12.15 19.34 4.96
CA ARG A 180 -13.50 19.70 5.42
C ARG A 180 -13.63 19.56 6.94
N ARG A 181 -13.04 18.49 7.49
CA ARG A 181 -13.06 18.21 8.93
C ARG A 181 -12.25 19.23 9.74
N ARG A 182 -11.16 19.77 9.21
CA ARG A 182 -10.45 20.89 9.84
C ARG A 182 -11.34 22.13 9.92
N GLY A 183 -11.98 22.49 8.80
CA GLY A 183 -12.87 23.67 8.74
C GLY A 183 -14.03 23.61 9.75
N ALA A 184 -14.63 22.44 9.93
CA ALA A 184 -15.70 22.22 10.90
C ALA A 184 -15.26 22.20 12.37
N ARG A 185 -13.96 22.03 12.66
CA ARG A 185 -13.40 22.07 14.03
C ARG A 185 -12.86 23.44 14.41
N ALA A 186 -12.66 24.32 13.43
CA ALA A 186 -12.17 25.69 13.62
C ALA A 186 -13.31 26.73 13.65
N ALA A 187 -14.55 26.30 13.39
CA ALA A 187 -15.79 27.07 13.53
C ALA A 187 -16.53 26.64 14.80
#